data_AF-A0A3C1UKN8-F1
#
_entry.id   AF-A0A3C1UKN8-F1
#
_cell.length_a   1.000
_cell.length_b   1.000
_cell.length_c   1.000
_cell.angle_alpha   90.00
_cell.angle_beta   90.00
_cell.angle_gamma   90.00
#
_symmetry.space_group_name_H-M   'P 1'
#
loop_
_entity.id
_entity.type
_entity.pdbx_description
1 polymer ?
#
loop_
_entity_poly.entity_id
_entity_poly.type
_entity_poly.pdbx_seq_one_letter_code
_entity_poly.pdbx_strand_id
1 'polypeptide(L)'
;MQWHQMDWPVLVDSLNLLRVAAVPYTILIDETGIVHSINPSQEEFEKFVDSVSSPQDESVDAINVFTSSPDLEKLKLRASMRQTAEAWAAYADSLFFWGGDLRLDECVHAYKMASSNAPDDGWLHFRLGVAHLKLFDLKQSNSKDFTKAIESWQAALELDPNQYIWRRRIQQYGPRLDKPYSFYDWVNQARKEIIVRGEKPFPLRVEPGGAEFAYPAEKNTDSIKKLSEPDPGGRVFRDILPAIQIESTIVSATDASKKAIRIHLRLQPNVAHAFHWNNEAEPLTVWLKSSKGWGSQRVFLQFPNPPMVTDQSPRSLEFEIVQNMGGNSHELKGYALYNICEEINGTCLYRRQDFTIQLTRP
;
A
#
# COMPACT_ATOMS: atom_id res chain seq x y z
N MET A 1 19.76 -1.31 -9.13
CA MET A 1 18.74 -0.24 -9.18
C MET A 1 19.06 0.72 -10.33
N GLN A 2 18.17 0.84 -11.31
CA GLN A 2 18.42 1.49 -12.62
C GLN A 2 18.79 2.98 -12.54
N TRP A 3 18.14 3.73 -11.65
CA TRP A 3 18.29 5.19 -11.60
C TRP A 3 19.74 5.59 -11.33
N HIS A 4 20.32 5.03 -10.28
CA HIS A 4 21.71 5.27 -9.86
C HIS A 4 22.72 4.27 -10.45
N GLN A 5 22.33 3.48 -11.46
CA GLN A 5 23.19 2.49 -12.11
C GLN A 5 23.88 1.51 -11.14
N MET A 6 23.22 1.22 -10.02
CA MET A 6 23.71 0.24 -9.04
C MET A 6 23.43 -1.17 -9.55
N ASP A 7 24.44 -2.02 -9.60
CA ASP A 7 24.36 -3.42 -10.03
C ASP A 7 24.42 -4.42 -8.86
N TRP A 8 24.73 -3.95 -7.65
CA TRP A 8 24.68 -4.77 -6.44
C TRP A 8 23.25 -5.10 -6.01
N PRO A 9 23.04 -6.28 -5.39
CA PRO A 9 21.75 -6.67 -4.84
C PRO A 9 21.32 -5.74 -3.71
N VAL A 10 20.01 -5.50 -3.61
CA VAL A 10 19.38 -4.81 -2.48
C VAL A 10 18.57 -5.82 -1.70
N LEU A 11 18.93 -6.03 -0.44
CA LEU A 11 18.16 -6.84 0.49
C LEU A 11 17.15 -5.96 1.22
N VAL A 12 15.91 -6.42 1.33
CA VAL A 12 14.82 -5.66 1.94
C VAL A 12 14.22 -6.46 3.08
N ASP A 13 14.37 -5.97 4.31
CA ASP A 13 13.70 -6.53 5.48
C ASP A 13 12.26 -6.02 5.58
N SER A 14 11.39 -6.58 4.74
CA SER A 14 9.98 -6.13 4.65
C SER A 14 9.19 -6.39 5.93
N LEU A 15 9.59 -7.40 6.71
CA LEU A 15 8.93 -7.83 7.96
C LEU A 15 9.53 -7.17 9.21
N ASN A 16 10.59 -6.37 9.06
CA ASN A 16 11.37 -5.81 10.14
C ASN A 16 11.82 -6.89 11.13
N LEU A 17 12.40 -7.98 10.61
CA LEU A 17 12.96 -9.09 11.39
C LEU A 17 14.15 -8.64 12.26
N LEU A 18 14.89 -7.61 11.81
CA LEU A 18 15.95 -6.99 12.60
C LEU A 18 15.41 -6.14 13.77
N ARG A 19 14.08 -5.91 13.83
CA ARG A 19 13.40 -5.14 14.87
C ARG A 19 14.00 -3.75 15.06
N VAL A 20 14.39 -3.11 13.95
CA VAL A 20 14.89 -1.73 13.97
C VAL A 20 13.73 -0.77 14.24
N ALA A 21 13.95 0.19 15.12
CA ALA A 21 12.92 1.18 15.47
C ALA A 21 12.88 2.37 14.49
N ALA A 22 14.01 2.68 13.83
CA ALA A 22 14.18 3.83 12.94
C ALA A 22 15.22 3.57 11.83
N VAL A 23 15.21 4.43 10.80
CA VAL A 23 16.13 4.40 9.65
C VAL A 23 16.69 5.81 9.36
N PRO A 24 17.87 5.95 8.71
CA PRO A 24 18.75 4.88 8.25
C PRO A 24 19.41 4.13 9.42
N TYR A 25 19.66 2.84 9.21
CA TYR A 25 20.40 1.97 10.11
C TYR A 25 21.45 1.26 9.27
N THR A 26 22.69 1.75 9.32
CA THR A 26 23.79 1.28 8.48
C THR A 26 24.58 0.21 9.23
N ILE A 27 24.87 -0.92 8.62
CA ILE A 27 25.60 -2.01 9.27
C ILE A 27 26.77 -2.42 8.36
N LEU A 28 27.96 -2.59 8.94
CA LEU A 28 29.10 -3.23 8.30
C LEU A 28 29.09 -4.70 8.67
N ILE A 29 28.91 -5.56 7.67
CA ILE A 29 28.83 -7.00 7.82
C ILE A 29 29.76 -7.66 6.82
N ASP A 30 30.58 -8.60 7.27
CA ASP A 30 31.49 -9.33 6.40
C ASP A 30 30.80 -10.53 5.71
N GLU A 31 31.54 -11.22 4.85
CA GLU A 31 31.08 -12.41 4.11
C GLU A 31 30.69 -13.59 5.00
N THR A 32 31.16 -13.62 6.25
CA THR A 32 30.79 -14.64 7.24
C THR A 32 29.50 -14.30 8.00
N GLY A 33 28.97 -13.09 7.79
CA GLY A 33 27.79 -12.59 8.45
C GLY A 33 28.07 -11.94 9.81
N ILE A 34 29.32 -11.66 10.14
CA ILE A 34 29.69 -10.98 11.40
C ILE A 34 29.47 -9.48 11.23
N VAL A 35 28.73 -8.88 12.18
CA VAL A 35 28.54 -7.43 12.25
C VAL A 35 29.76 -6.78 12.92
N HIS A 36 30.48 -5.97 12.17
CA HIS A 36 31.67 -5.23 12.63
C HIS A 36 31.32 -3.87 13.24
N SER A 37 30.32 -3.19 12.67
CA SER A 37 29.89 -1.87 13.17
C SER A 37 28.44 -1.57 12.80
N ILE A 38 27.81 -0.72 13.61
CA ILE A 38 26.45 -0.20 13.43
C ILE A 38 26.53 1.32 13.43
N ASN A 39 25.98 1.94 12.38
CA ASN A 39 26.09 3.35 12.06
C ASN A 39 27.54 3.85 12.08
N PRO A 40 28.42 3.21 11.28
CA PRO A 40 29.85 3.54 11.27
C PRO A 40 30.07 4.98 10.84
N SER A 41 31.12 5.58 11.40
CA SER A 41 31.78 6.75 10.82
C SER A 41 32.42 6.40 9.48
N GLN A 42 32.77 7.42 8.70
CA GLN A 42 33.49 7.24 7.43
C GLN A 42 34.83 6.50 7.64
N GLU A 43 35.57 6.82 8.70
CA GLU A 43 36.85 6.16 9.02
C GLU A 43 36.67 4.67 9.32
N GLU A 44 35.62 4.30 10.05
CA GLU A 44 35.30 2.89 10.33
C GLU A 44 34.90 2.14 9.06
N PHE A 45 34.16 2.80 8.16
CA PHE A 45 33.81 2.23 6.85
C PHE A 45 35.05 1.98 5.99
N GLU A 46 35.95 2.98 5.87
CA GLU A 46 37.18 2.85 5.09
C GLU A 46 38.06 1.71 5.63
N LYS A 47 38.27 1.64 6.95
CA LYS A 47 39.00 0.53 7.59
C LYS A 47 38.38 -0.83 7.33
N PHE A 48 37.06 -0.91 7.37
CA PHE A 48 36.35 -2.16 7.10
C PHE A 48 36.56 -2.60 5.65
N VAL A 49 36.37 -1.70 4.67
CA VAL A 49 36.59 -2.00 3.26
C VAL A 49 38.02 -2.48 3.01
N ASP A 50 39.03 -1.83 3.61
CA ASP A 50 40.43 -2.25 3.51
C ASP A 50 40.68 -3.64 4.12
N SER A 51 40.01 -3.95 5.23
CA SER A 51 40.13 -5.24 5.93
C SER A 51 39.52 -6.42 5.15
N VAL A 52 38.41 -6.20 4.45
CA VAL A 52 37.74 -7.21 3.62
C VAL A 52 38.39 -7.33 2.23
N SER A 53 39.02 -6.26 1.73
CA SER A 53 39.73 -6.28 0.43
C SER A 53 41.12 -6.93 0.51
N SER A 54 41.59 -7.24 1.71
CA SER A 54 42.83 -7.97 1.91
C SER A 54 42.58 -9.47 1.70
N PRO A 55 43.29 -10.16 0.77
CA PRO A 55 43.07 -11.58 0.53
C PRO A 55 43.42 -12.37 1.79
N GLN A 56 42.41 -12.76 2.56
CA GLN A 56 42.58 -13.80 3.57
C GLN A 56 42.70 -15.13 2.83
N ASP A 57 43.69 -15.95 3.20
CA ASP A 57 43.91 -17.28 2.66
C ASP A 57 42.57 -18.02 2.53
N GLU A 58 42.23 -18.41 1.30
CA GLU A 58 41.02 -19.16 1.00
C GLU A 58 41.01 -20.47 1.80
N SER A 59 40.38 -20.48 2.97
CA SER A 59 39.85 -21.72 3.52
C SER A 59 38.58 -22.06 2.74
N VAL A 60 38.76 -22.78 1.65
CA VAL A 60 37.75 -23.23 0.67
C VAL A 60 36.61 -24.07 1.29
N ASP A 61 36.64 -24.34 2.60
CA ASP A 61 35.60 -25.11 3.30
C ASP A 61 34.49 -24.27 3.94
N ALA A 62 34.57 -22.94 3.86
CA ALA A 62 33.56 -22.05 4.46
C ALA A 62 32.39 -21.74 3.51
N ILE A 63 31.30 -22.47 3.75
CA ILE A 63 29.91 -22.05 3.50
C ILE A 63 29.45 -22.10 2.03
N ASN A 64 29.49 -23.30 1.47
CA ASN A 64 28.49 -23.73 0.48
C ASN A 64 27.14 -24.07 1.16
N VAL A 65 26.75 -23.30 2.19
CA VAL A 65 25.41 -23.34 2.74
C VAL A 65 24.57 -22.39 1.90
N PHE A 66 24.30 -22.79 0.66
CA PHE A 66 23.03 -22.38 0.07
C PHE A 66 21.97 -22.88 1.05
N THR A 67 21.45 -21.97 1.87
CA THR A 67 20.34 -22.29 2.77
C THR A 67 19.22 -22.79 1.88
N SER A 68 19.06 -24.11 1.82
CA SER A 68 17.88 -24.72 1.23
C SER A 68 16.67 -24.03 1.84
N SER A 69 15.67 -23.71 1.01
CA SER A 69 14.41 -23.16 1.52
C SER A 69 13.93 -23.99 2.72
N PRO A 70 13.41 -23.35 3.77
CA PRO A 70 12.97 -24.07 4.96
C PRO A 70 11.88 -25.09 4.57
N ASP A 71 11.86 -26.22 5.26
CA ASP A 71 10.78 -27.21 5.12
C ASP A 71 9.48 -26.64 5.69
N LEU A 72 8.67 -26.05 4.80
CA LEU A 72 7.42 -25.38 5.13
C LEU A 72 6.40 -26.35 5.75
N GLU A 73 6.39 -27.62 5.36
CA GLU A 73 5.44 -28.60 5.90
C GLU A 73 5.84 -29.03 7.31
N LYS A 74 7.14 -29.18 7.58
CA LYS A 74 7.64 -29.40 8.95
C LYS A 74 7.36 -28.20 9.85
N LEU A 75 7.51 -26.97 9.35
CA LEU A 75 7.18 -25.76 10.10
C LEU A 75 5.68 -25.66 10.40
N LYS A 76 4.82 -25.98 9.42
CA LYS A 76 3.36 -26.08 9.61
C LYS A 76 2.98 -27.08 10.69
N LEU A 77 3.55 -28.28 10.63
CA LEU A 77 3.32 -29.33 11.62
C LEU A 77 3.76 -28.86 13.02
N ARG A 78 4.95 -28.26 13.13
CA ARG A 78 5.46 -27.72 14.39
C ARG A 78 4.55 -26.62 14.95
N ALA A 79 4.10 -25.69 14.11
CA ALA A 79 3.17 -24.63 14.51
C ALA A 79 1.84 -25.21 15.02
N SER A 80 1.29 -26.19 14.29
CA SER A 80 0.04 -26.88 14.63
C SER A 80 0.14 -27.71 15.91
N MET A 81 1.29 -28.33 16.18
CA MET A 81 1.51 -29.12 17.40
C MET A 81 1.75 -28.24 18.63
N ARG A 82 2.50 -27.14 18.48
CA ARG A 82 2.89 -26.29 19.61
C ARG A 82 1.82 -25.26 19.96
N GLN A 83 1.10 -24.74 18.96
CA GLN A 83 0.10 -23.67 19.13
C GLN A 83 0.64 -22.45 19.87
N THR A 84 1.94 -22.14 19.70
CA THR A 84 2.60 -20.97 20.29
C THR A 84 2.77 -19.87 19.25
N ALA A 85 2.80 -18.60 19.69
CA ALA A 85 3.00 -17.45 18.81
C ALA A 85 4.30 -17.57 17.99
N GLU A 86 5.40 -18.00 18.60
CA GLU A 86 6.72 -18.11 17.97
C GLU A 86 6.74 -19.17 16.86
N ALA A 87 6.03 -20.28 17.05
CA ALA A 87 5.99 -21.36 16.07
C ALA A 87 5.14 -20.96 14.85
N TRP A 88 4.01 -20.31 15.08
CA TRP A 88 3.19 -19.74 14.02
C TRP A 88 3.91 -18.61 13.28
N ALA A 89 4.62 -17.73 14.01
CA ALA A 89 5.41 -16.65 13.42
C ALA A 89 6.56 -17.17 12.56
N ALA A 90 7.34 -18.14 13.04
CA ALA A 90 8.42 -18.74 12.24
C ALA A 90 7.89 -19.39 10.95
N TYR A 91 6.72 -20.03 11.02
CA TYR A 91 6.05 -20.58 9.85
C TYR A 91 5.57 -19.47 8.89
N ALA A 92 4.95 -18.43 9.41
CA ALA A 92 4.45 -17.29 8.63
C ALA A 92 5.58 -16.50 7.95
N ASP A 93 6.65 -16.18 8.69
CA ASP A 93 7.88 -15.55 8.18
C ASP A 93 8.43 -16.40 7.02
N SER A 94 8.47 -17.72 7.18
CA SER A 94 8.97 -18.63 6.15
C SER A 94 8.07 -18.70 4.91
N LEU A 95 6.74 -18.72 5.10
CA LEU A 95 5.80 -18.65 3.98
C LEU A 95 5.94 -17.34 3.21
N PHE A 96 6.17 -16.21 3.90
CA PHE A 96 6.27 -14.90 3.27
C PHE A 96 7.41 -14.81 2.25
N PHE A 97 8.57 -15.41 2.56
CA PHE A 97 9.76 -15.40 1.71
C PHE A 97 9.84 -16.59 0.74
N TRP A 98 9.49 -17.80 1.18
CA TRP A 98 9.71 -19.02 0.40
C TRP A 98 8.43 -19.72 -0.06
N GLY A 99 7.25 -19.34 0.45
CA GLY A 99 5.97 -19.98 0.11
C GLY A 99 5.43 -19.59 -1.27
N GLY A 100 5.92 -18.50 -1.85
CA GLY A 100 5.44 -17.97 -3.13
C GLY A 100 4.04 -17.35 -3.05
N ASP A 101 3.62 -16.75 -4.16
CA ASP A 101 2.36 -15.99 -4.26
C ASP A 101 1.11 -16.85 -3.96
N LEU A 102 1.13 -18.15 -4.28
CA LEU A 102 0.01 -19.09 -4.07
C LEU A 102 -0.28 -19.41 -2.60
N ARG A 103 0.71 -19.25 -1.70
CA ARG A 103 0.56 -19.57 -0.27
C ARG A 103 0.38 -18.34 0.61
N LEU A 104 0.09 -17.18 0.01
CA LEU A 104 0.01 -15.93 0.76
C LEU A 104 -1.23 -15.86 1.67
N ASP A 105 -2.34 -16.49 1.29
CA ASP A 105 -3.49 -16.66 2.20
C ASP A 105 -3.13 -17.51 3.43
N GLU A 106 -2.32 -18.56 3.25
CA GLU A 106 -1.80 -19.39 4.34
C GLU A 106 -0.84 -18.60 5.24
N CYS A 107 0.00 -17.75 4.66
CA CYS A 107 0.89 -16.84 5.39
C CYS A 107 0.09 -15.89 6.30
N VAL A 108 -0.92 -15.22 5.75
CA VAL A 108 -1.83 -14.35 6.51
C VAL A 108 -2.53 -15.12 7.63
N HIS A 109 -3.00 -16.35 7.36
CA HIS A 109 -3.59 -17.20 8.38
C HIS A 109 -2.60 -17.53 9.50
N ALA A 110 -1.38 -17.91 9.18
CA ALA A 110 -0.34 -18.22 10.16
C ALA A 110 0.01 -17.00 11.03
N TYR A 111 0.10 -15.79 10.46
CA TYR A 111 0.28 -14.57 11.25
C TYR A 111 -0.91 -14.28 12.17
N LYS A 112 -2.14 -14.52 11.73
CA LYS A 112 -3.33 -14.38 12.60
C LYS A 112 -3.30 -15.35 13.77
N MET A 113 -2.86 -16.58 13.54
CA MET A 113 -2.67 -17.55 14.62
C MET A 113 -1.56 -17.10 15.57
N ALA A 114 -0.47 -16.53 15.05
CA ALA A 114 0.61 -15.98 15.87
C ALA A 114 0.11 -14.81 16.74
N SER A 115 -0.52 -13.81 16.14
CA SER A 115 -1.03 -12.63 16.87
C SER A 115 -2.16 -12.99 17.84
N SER A 116 -2.98 -14.00 17.56
CA SER A 116 -3.99 -14.48 18.51
C SER A 116 -3.38 -15.12 19.76
N ASN A 117 -2.21 -15.75 19.64
CA ASN A 117 -1.49 -16.34 20.76
C ASN A 117 -0.62 -15.34 21.53
N ALA A 118 -0.33 -14.18 20.93
CA ALA A 118 0.40 -13.08 21.55
C ALA A 118 -0.20 -11.73 21.11
N PRO A 119 -1.40 -11.37 21.63
CA PRO A 119 -2.14 -10.20 21.16
C PRO A 119 -1.44 -8.86 21.46
N ASP A 120 -0.52 -8.84 22.42
CA ASP A 120 0.23 -7.65 22.81
C ASP A 120 1.60 -7.55 22.09
N ASP A 121 1.91 -8.44 21.15
CA ASP A 121 3.14 -8.36 20.34
C ASP A 121 2.94 -7.48 19.09
N GLY A 122 3.33 -6.21 19.21
CA GLY A 122 3.26 -5.23 18.12
C GLY A 122 4.02 -5.64 16.85
N TRP A 123 5.08 -6.47 16.96
CA TRP A 123 5.80 -6.96 15.79
C TRP A 123 4.94 -7.92 14.96
N LEU A 124 4.14 -8.77 15.61
CA LEU A 124 3.25 -9.69 14.90
C LEU A 124 2.13 -8.93 14.18
N HIS A 125 1.57 -7.89 14.81
CA HIS A 125 0.61 -7.00 14.16
C HIS A 125 1.23 -6.27 12.97
N PHE A 126 2.45 -5.75 13.11
CA PHE A 126 3.15 -5.09 12.01
C PHE A 126 3.35 -6.03 10.82
N ARG A 127 3.85 -7.24 11.07
CA ARG A 127 4.10 -8.28 10.05
C ARG A 127 2.80 -8.77 9.39
N LEU A 128 1.73 -8.95 10.17
CA LEU A 128 0.42 -9.27 9.64
C LEU A 128 -0.08 -8.19 8.66
N GLY A 129 0.13 -6.92 8.99
CA GLY A 129 -0.21 -5.81 8.09
C GLY A 129 0.60 -5.85 6.78
N VAL A 130 1.90 -6.17 6.85
CA VAL A 130 2.74 -6.35 5.65
C VAL A 130 2.25 -7.52 4.79
N ALA A 131 1.87 -8.64 5.39
CA ALA A 131 1.31 -9.78 4.65
C ALA A 131 -0.02 -9.45 3.98
N HIS A 132 -0.89 -8.68 4.66
CA HIS A 132 -2.14 -8.20 4.10
C HIS A 132 -1.94 -7.24 2.92
N LEU A 133 -0.98 -6.31 3.00
CA LEU A 133 -0.63 -5.44 1.88
C LEU A 133 -0.13 -6.25 0.68
N LYS A 134 0.80 -7.20 0.90
CA LYS A 134 1.30 -8.07 -0.18
C LYS A 134 0.17 -8.84 -0.87
N LEU A 135 -0.83 -9.28 -0.09
CA LEU A 135 -2.00 -10.00 -0.62
C LEU A 135 -2.88 -9.08 -1.47
N PHE A 136 -3.08 -7.84 -1.01
CA PHE A 136 -3.78 -6.81 -1.75
C PHE A 136 -3.08 -6.49 -3.08
N ASP A 137 -1.77 -6.25 -3.07
CA ASP A 137 -0.98 -5.93 -4.26
C ASP A 137 -0.97 -7.08 -5.28
N LEU A 138 -0.99 -8.33 -4.79
CA LEU A 138 -1.01 -9.53 -5.64
C LEU A 138 -2.37 -9.73 -6.32
N LYS A 139 -3.44 -9.75 -5.52
CA LYS A 139 -4.78 -10.10 -6.03
C LYS A 139 -5.42 -8.92 -6.75
N GLN A 140 -5.09 -7.70 -6.33
CA GLN A 140 -5.68 -6.43 -6.74
C GLN A 140 -7.21 -6.44 -6.79
N SER A 141 -7.91 -7.39 -6.15
CA SER A 141 -9.33 -7.65 -6.41
C SER A 141 -10.25 -7.15 -5.30
N ASN A 142 -9.73 -6.86 -4.11
CA ASN A 142 -10.53 -6.55 -2.93
C ASN A 142 -9.81 -5.59 -1.97
N SER A 143 -10.42 -4.44 -1.67
CA SER A 143 -9.88 -3.43 -0.74
C SER A 143 -9.86 -3.88 0.72
N LYS A 144 -10.60 -4.94 1.10
CA LYS A 144 -10.63 -5.45 2.48
C LYS A 144 -9.26 -5.87 2.98
N ASP A 145 -8.39 -6.40 2.12
CA ASP A 145 -7.05 -6.78 2.55
C ASP A 145 -6.16 -5.55 2.78
N PHE A 146 -6.35 -4.47 2.02
CA PHE A 146 -5.70 -3.19 2.31
C PHE A 146 -6.23 -2.57 3.61
N THR A 147 -7.54 -2.62 3.86
CA THR A 147 -8.12 -2.18 5.15
C THR A 147 -7.50 -2.94 6.32
N LYS A 148 -7.42 -4.27 6.25
CA LYS A 148 -6.79 -5.09 7.29
C LYS A 148 -5.30 -4.78 7.47
N ALA A 149 -4.60 -4.40 6.40
CA ALA A 149 -3.20 -3.97 6.50
C ALA A 149 -3.07 -2.72 7.38
N ILE A 150 -3.91 -1.70 7.12
CA ILE A 150 -3.96 -0.46 7.89
C ILE A 150 -4.34 -0.72 9.35
N GLU A 151 -5.41 -1.50 9.59
CA GLU A 151 -5.86 -1.87 10.94
C GLU A 151 -4.76 -2.59 11.73
N SER A 152 -4.04 -3.51 11.10
CA SER A 152 -2.94 -4.25 11.75
C SER A 152 -1.77 -3.34 12.09
N TRP A 153 -1.40 -2.40 11.21
CA TRP A 153 -0.35 -1.43 11.54
C TRP A 153 -0.78 -0.43 12.62
N GLN A 154 -2.05 -0.03 12.64
CA GLN A 154 -2.60 0.82 13.70
C GLN A 154 -2.54 0.10 15.05
N ALA A 155 -2.98 -1.17 15.12
CA ALA A 155 -2.87 -1.99 16.32
C ALA A 155 -1.40 -2.14 16.79
N ALA A 156 -0.46 -2.32 15.86
CA ALA A 156 0.97 -2.32 16.19
C ALA A 156 1.41 -0.98 16.81
N LEU A 157 1.07 0.14 16.18
CA LEU A 157 1.46 1.48 16.66
C LEU A 157 0.79 1.86 17.99
N GLU A 158 -0.41 1.35 18.27
CA GLU A 158 -1.07 1.52 19.57
C GLU A 158 -0.30 0.84 20.71
N LEU A 159 0.28 -0.34 20.45
CA LEU A 159 1.09 -1.08 21.42
C LEU A 159 2.46 -0.43 21.66
N ASP A 160 3.08 0.16 20.62
CA ASP A 160 4.31 0.94 20.77
C ASP A 160 4.26 2.24 19.93
N PRO A 161 3.74 3.33 20.53
CA PRO A 161 3.59 4.62 19.85
C PRO A 161 4.90 5.25 19.39
N ASN A 162 6.06 4.78 19.88
CA ASN A 162 7.37 5.32 19.55
C ASN A 162 8.02 4.62 18.33
N GLN A 163 7.40 3.57 17.79
CA GLN A 163 7.91 2.86 16.60
C GLN A 163 7.78 3.72 15.35
N TYR A 164 8.89 4.37 15.00
CA TYR A 164 8.95 5.28 13.88
C TYR A 164 8.60 4.59 12.55
N ILE A 165 9.13 3.38 12.30
CA ILE A 165 8.87 2.65 11.05
C ILE A 165 7.39 2.32 10.88
N TRP A 166 6.71 1.90 11.95
CA TRP A 166 5.28 1.55 11.90
C TRP A 166 4.43 2.79 11.63
N ARG A 167 4.73 3.90 12.31
CA ARG A 167 4.11 5.20 12.04
C ARG A 167 4.31 5.63 10.59
N ARG A 168 5.55 5.53 10.05
CA ARG A 168 5.85 5.88 8.66
C ARG A 168 5.10 5.00 7.67
N ARG A 169 4.89 3.71 7.97
CA ARG A 169 4.11 2.81 7.10
C ARG A 169 2.64 3.23 7.01
N ILE A 170 2.01 3.65 8.10
CA ILE A 170 0.65 4.20 8.07
C ILE A 170 0.64 5.54 7.34
N GLN A 171 1.58 6.42 7.65
CA GLN A 171 1.71 7.73 7.01
C GLN A 171 1.90 7.61 5.50
N GLN A 172 2.58 6.58 4.98
CA GLN A 172 2.72 6.33 3.53
C GLN A 172 1.36 6.38 2.80
N TYR A 173 0.35 5.74 3.39
CA TYR A 173 -1.00 5.68 2.84
C TYR A 173 -1.98 6.69 3.45
N GLY A 174 -1.53 7.43 4.47
CA GLY A 174 -2.34 8.37 5.25
C GLY A 174 -2.50 9.77 4.65
N PRO A 175 -3.05 10.70 5.43
CA PRO A 175 -3.22 12.10 5.02
C PRO A 175 -1.87 12.77 4.76
N ARG A 176 -1.84 13.76 3.86
CA ARG A 176 -0.65 14.57 3.60
C ARG A 176 -0.31 15.48 4.77
N LEU A 177 -1.31 15.99 5.49
CA LEU A 177 -1.11 16.82 6.69
C LEU A 177 -0.33 16.11 7.81
N ASP A 178 -0.27 14.78 7.75
CA ASP A 178 0.44 13.93 8.70
C ASP A 178 1.84 13.51 8.21
N LYS A 179 2.23 13.92 6.99
CA LYS A 179 3.51 13.54 6.39
C LYS A 179 4.57 14.63 6.60
N PRO A 180 5.71 14.32 7.25
CA PRO A 180 6.84 15.23 7.29
C PRO A 180 7.54 15.42 5.93
N TYR A 181 7.48 14.44 5.02
CA TYR A 181 8.08 14.47 3.67
C TYR A 181 7.49 13.36 2.77
N SER A 182 7.76 13.42 1.46
CA SER A 182 7.31 12.43 0.46
C SER A 182 7.97 11.06 0.60
N PHE A 183 7.25 10.00 0.25
CA PHE A 183 7.82 8.66 0.17
C PHE A 183 8.43 8.38 -1.22
N TYR A 184 7.74 8.75 -2.29
CA TYR A 184 8.10 8.33 -3.65
C TYR A 184 8.21 9.46 -4.68
N ASP A 185 8.29 10.74 -4.29
CA ASP A 185 8.50 11.85 -5.24
C ASP A 185 9.73 11.62 -6.15
N TRP A 186 10.75 10.94 -5.64
CA TRP A 186 11.94 10.56 -6.39
C TRP A 186 11.67 9.63 -7.58
N VAL A 187 10.57 8.86 -7.60
CA VAL A 187 10.25 7.94 -8.71
C VAL A 187 10.02 8.71 -10.02
N ASN A 188 9.33 9.85 -9.95
CA ASN A 188 9.09 10.70 -11.12
C ASN A 188 10.38 11.35 -11.61
N GLN A 189 11.25 11.76 -10.69
CA GLN A 189 12.57 12.27 -11.01
C GLN A 189 13.43 11.19 -11.67
N ALA A 190 13.49 10.00 -11.08
CA ALA A 190 14.22 8.84 -11.58
C ALA A 190 13.85 8.52 -13.02
N ARG A 191 12.54 8.43 -13.31
CA ARG A 191 12.04 8.17 -14.66
C ARG A 191 12.49 9.22 -15.67
N LYS A 192 12.41 10.50 -15.31
CA LYS A 192 12.84 11.60 -16.18
C LYS A 192 14.34 11.50 -16.48
N GLU A 193 15.16 11.28 -15.46
CA GLU A 193 16.62 11.20 -15.63
C GLU A 193 17.06 9.97 -16.43
N ILE A 194 16.41 8.82 -16.23
CA ILE A 194 16.64 7.61 -17.03
C ILE A 194 16.31 7.87 -18.51
N ILE A 195 15.18 8.53 -18.81
CA ILE A 195 14.78 8.87 -20.19
C ILE A 195 15.78 9.84 -20.83
N VAL A 196 16.21 10.87 -20.10
CA VAL A 196 17.21 11.84 -20.58
C VAL A 196 18.54 11.15 -20.91
N ARG A 197 18.88 10.07 -20.19
CA ARG A 197 20.05 9.22 -20.46
C ARG A 197 19.90 8.31 -21.69
N GLY A 198 18.72 8.30 -22.33
CA GLY A 198 18.43 7.45 -23.49
C GLY A 198 17.98 6.03 -23.12
N GLU A 199 17.67 5.78 -21.86
CA GLU A 199 17.18 4.48 -21.37
C GLU A 199 15.64 4.48 -21.22
N LYS A 200 15.05 3.28 -21.27
CA LYS A 200 13.63 3.09 -20.93
C LYS A 200 13.52 2.74 -19.44
N PRO A 201 12.77 3.50 -18.62
CA PRO A 201 12.52 3.14 -17.23
C PRO A 201 11.85 1.77 -17.12
N PHE A 202 12.33 0.93 -16.20
CA PHE A 202 11.67 -0.33 -15.91
C PHE A 202 10.26 -0.10 -15.35
N PRO A 203 9.25 -0.86 -15.82
CA PRO A 203 7.91 -0.78 -15.26
C PRO A 203 7.92 -1.31 -13.82
N LEU A 204 7.18 -0.65 -12.94
CA LEU A 204 6.96 -1.15 -11.59
C LEU A 204 5.79 -2.14 -11.61
N ARG A 205 5.88 -3.23 -10.83
CA ARG A 205 4.75 -4.16 -10.66
C ARG A 205 3.56 -3.48 -9.98
N VAL A 206 3.85 -2.55 -9.08
CA VAL A 206 2.88 -1.71 -8.36
C VAL A 206 3.36 -0.27 -8.47
N GLU A 207 2.53 0.59 -9.05
CA GLU A 207 2.80 2.02 -9.17
C GLU A 207 2.45 2.75 -7.87
N PRO A 208 3.27 3.70 -7.40
CA PRO A 208 2.90 4.55 -6.28
C PRO A 208 1.59 5.30 -6.50
N GLY A 209 0.74 5.31 -5.48
CA GLY A 209 -0.54 6.02 -5.45
C GLY A 209 -0.40 7.49 -5.06
N GLY A 210 -1.52 8.21 -5.12
CA GLY A 210 -1.56 9.66 -4.87
C GLY A 210 -1.22 10.06 -3.42
N ALA A 211 -1.32 9.11 -2.49
CA ALA A 211 -0.98 9.27 -1.08
C ALA A 211 0.53 9.24 -0.90
N GLU A 212 1.26 8.50 -1.71
CA GLU A 212 2.68 8.25 -1.47
C GLU A 212 3.57 9.37 -2.04
N PHE A 213 2.98 10.27 -2.82
CA PHE A 213 3.56 11.52 -3.28
C PHE A 213 3.19 12.71 -2.37
N ALA A 214 4.13 13.63 -2.16
CA ALA A 214 3.89 14.86 -1.40
C ALA A 214 3.37 16.00 -2.27
N TYR A 215 3.80 16.08 -3.53
CA TYR A 215 3.25 17.06 -4.46
C TYR A 215 1.75 16.84 -4.61
N PRO A 216 0.93 17.90 -4.64
CA PRO A 216 -0.43 17.74 -5.14
C PRO A 216 -0.29 17.11 -6.53
N ALA A 217 -0.87 15.92 -6.74
CA ALA A 217 -1.18 15.43 -8.09
C ALA A 217 -1.70 16.63 -8.84
N GLU A 218 -0.94 17.08 -9.83
CA GLU A 218 -0.66 18.48 -10.18
C GLU A 218 -1.73 19.46 -9.73
N LYS A 219 -1.31 20.70 -9.44
CA LYS A 219 -2.27 21.78 -9.69
C LYS A 219 -2.67 21.67 -11.17
N ASN A 220 -3.72 20.91 -11.48
CA ASN A 220 -4.70 21.31 -12.46
C ASN A 220 -5.31 22.58 -11.88
N THR A 221 -4.49 23.64 -11.98
CA THR A 221 -4.85 25.03 -12.19
C THR A 221 -5.51 25.21 -13.55
N ASP A 222 -6.04 24.15 -14.16
CA ASP A 222 -7.29 24.22 -14.90
C ASP A 222 -8.42 24.58 -13.94
N SER A 223 -8.34 25.81 -13.43
CA SER A 223 -9.40 26.56 -12.80
C SER A 223 -10.16 25.82 -11.69
N ILE A 224 -10.19 26.43 -10.52
CA ILE A 224 -11.42 26.45 -9.72
C ILE A 224 -12.47 27.23 -10.53
N LYS A 225 -12.85 26.75 -11.73
CA LYS A 225 -14.19 26.90 -12.22
C LYS A 225 -15.01 26.26 -11.11
N LYS A 226 -16.01 26.98 -10.65
CA LYS A 226 -17.04 26.47 -9.76
C LYS A 226 -17.64 25.23 -10.45
N LEU A 227 -17.05 24.07 -10.23
CA LEU A 227 -17.47 22.82 -10.85
C LEU A 227 -18.88 22.59 -10.36
N SER A 228 -19.84 22.69 -11.28
CA SER A 228 -21.23 22.40 -10.98
C SER A 228 -21.36 20.91 -10.69
N GLU A 229 -22.20 20.56 -9.71
CA GLU A 229 -22.59 19.17 -9.48
C GLU A 229 -22.99 18.54 -10.83
N PRO A 230 -22.38 17.40 -11.25
CA PRO A 230 -22.62 16.84 -12.58
C PRO A 230 -24.06 16.37 -12.82
N ASP A 231 -24.77 15.98 -11.76
CA ASP A 231 -26.14 15.47 -11.84
C ASP A 231 -27.01 16.03 -10.69
N PRO A 232 -27.25 17.35 -10.67
CA PRO A 232 -27.92 18.03 -9.56
C PRO A 232 -29.42 17.65 -9.49
N GLY A 233 -30.00 17.27 -10.62
CA GLY A 233 -31.38 16.82 -10.72
C GLY A 233 -31.58 15.32 -10.52
N GLY A 234 -30.51 14.53 -10.33
CA GLY A 234 -30.62 13.07 -10.19
C GLY A 234 -31.20 12.38 -11.43
N ARG A 235 -30.93 12.90 -12.63
CA ARG A 235 -31.54 12.46 -13.88
C ARG A 235 -30.86 11.23 -14.47
N VAL A 236 -29.60 10.97 -14.10
CA VAL A 236 -28.87 9.79 -14.56
C VAL A 236 -29.45 8.55 -13.89
N PHE A 237 -29.72 7.52 -14.69
CA PHE A 237 -30.26 6.26 -14.19
C PHE A 237 -29.30 5.62 -13.18
N ARG A 238 -29.85 5.17 -12.04
CA ARG A 238 -29.08 4.46 -11.02
C ARG A 238 -28.66 3.09 -11.52
N ASP A 239 -27.47 2.66 -11.11
CA ASP A 239 -27.03 1.29 -11.27
C ASP A 239 -27.80 0.39 -10.28
N ILE A 240 -28.75 -0.37 -10.82
CA ILE A 240 -29.54 -1.37 -10.09
C ILE A 240 -28.99 -2.79 -10.30
N LEU A 241 -27.94 -2.96 -11.12
CA LEU A 241 -27.41 -4.24 -11.60
C LEU A 241 -26.10 -4.64 -10.89
N PRO A 242 -25.88 -4.13 -9.67
CA PRO A 242 -24.56 -3.93 -9.06
C PRO A 242 -23.36 -4.08 -10.01
N ALA A 243 -23.34 -3.30 -11.11
CA ALA A 243 -22.36 -3.49 -12.17
C ALA A 243 -20.95 -3.09 -11.73
N ILE A 244 -20.85 -2.11 -10.83
CA ILE A 244 -19.61 -1.70 -10.19
C ILE A 244 -19.69 -1.98 -8.67
N GLN A 245 -18.67 -2.65 -8.14
CA GLN A 245 -18.43 -2.75 -6.71
C GLN A 245 -17.57 -1.58 -6.27
N ILE A 246 -18.13 -0.73 -5.40
CA ILE A 246 -17.44 0.41 -4.79
C ILE A 246 -17.02 0.02 -3.37
N GLU A 247 -15.73 0.15 -3.10
CA GLU A 247 -15.17 -0.09 -1.77
C GLU A 247 -14.23 1.03 -1.36
N SER A 248 -14.03 1.18 -0.05
CA SER A 248 -13.17 2.24 0.50
C SER A 248 -12.29 1.72 1.62
N THR A 249 -11.04 2.13 1.64
CA THR A 249 -10.14 2.02 2.80
C THR A 249 -9.90 3.42 3.38
N ILE A 250 -9.94 3.51 4.71
CA ILE A 250 -9.79 4.75 5.45
C ILE A 250 -8.47 4.70 6.20
N VAL A 251 -7.68 5.75 6.08
CA VAL A 251 -6.42 5.92 6.81
C VAL A 251 -6.46 7.24 7.55
N SER A 252 -6.64 7.17 8.87
CA SER A 252 -6.57 8.34 9.76
C SER A 252 -5.13 8.85 9.88
N ALA A 253 -4.99 10.12 10.22
CA ALA A 253 -3.71 10.66 10.67
C ALA A 253 -3.21 9.89 11.91
N THR A 254 -1.92 9.65 11.99
CA THR A 254 -1.25 9.12 13.18
C THR A 254 -1.14 10.17 14.29
N ASP A 255 -1.12 11.46 13.94
CA ASP A 255 -1.30 12.58 14.87
C ASP A 255 -2.77 13.07 14.83
N ALA A 256 -3.54 12.74 15.88
CA ALA A 256 -4.94 13.12 16.02
C ALA A 256 -5.17 14.63 15.96
N SER A 257 -4.16 15.46 16.25
CA SER A 257 -4.28 16.93 16.15
C SER A 257 -4.47 17.40 14.71
N LYS A 258 -4.05 16.59 13.71
CA LYS A 258 -4.23 16.90 12.29
C LYS A 258 -5.68 16.81 11.85
N LYS A 259 -6.50 16.01 12.55
CA LYS A 259 -7.94 15.79 12.25
C LYS A 259 -8.20 15.49 10.77
N ALA A 260 -7.30 14.75 10.15
CA ALA A 260 -7.29 14.49 8.72
C ALA A 260 -7.43 13.00 8.45
N ILE A 261 -8.13 12.67 7.37
CA ILE A 261 -8.33 11.29 6.93
C ILE A 261 -8.07 11.21 5.43
N ARG A 262 -7.34 10.19 5.00
CA ARG A 262 -7.15 9.81 3.61
C ARG A 262 -8.09 8.67 3.29
N ILE A 263 -8.83 8.83 2.19
CA ILE A 263 -9.76 7.83 1.69
C ILE A 263 -9.22 7.29 0.37
N HIS A 264 -9.11 5.97 0.31
CA HIS A 264 -8.77 5.20 -0.89
C HIS A 264 -10.05 4.55 -1.39
N LEU A 265 -10.63 5.11 -2.45
CA LEU A 265 -11.86 4.64 -3.07
C LEU A 265 -11.50 3.78 -4.28
N ARG A 266 -12.03 2.56 -4.33
CA ARG A 266 -11.77 1.59 -5.38
C ARG A 266 -13.07 1.15 -6.02
N LEU A 267 -13.14 1.24 -7.35
CA LEU A 267 -14.31 0.84 -8.14
C LEU A 267 -13.92 -0.33 -9.05
N GLN A 268 -14.59 -1.47 -8.89
CA GLN A 268 -14.36 -2.70 -9.66
C GLN A 268 -15.55 -3.01 -10.55
N PRO A 269 -15.36 -3.24 -11.85
CA PRO A 269 -16.36 -3.94 -12.64
C PRO A 269 -16.66 -5.32 -12.06
N ASN A 270 -17.94 -5.63 -11.90
CA ASN A 270 -18.40 -6.89 -11.36
C ASN A 270 -18.18 -8.01 -12.38
N VAL A 271 -17.12 -8.78 -12.16
CA VAL A 271 -16.70 -9.88 -13.05
C VAL A 271 -17.74 -10.98 -13.16
N ALA A 272 -18.58 -11.18 -12.14
CA ALA A 272 -19.62 -12.21 -12.16
C ALA A 272 -20.72 -11.92 -13.21
N HIS A 273 -20.85 -10.67 -13.63
CA HIS A 273 -21.82 -10.23 -14.64
C HIS A 273 -21.16 -9.73 -15.93
N ALA A 274 -19.86 -10.02 -16.13
CA ALA A 274 -19.11 -9.66 -17.34
C ALA A 274 -19.22 -8.17 -17.73
N PHE A 275 -19.25 -7.28 -16.75
CA PHE A 275 -19.18 -5.84 -16.98
C PHE A 275 -17.73 -5.39 -17.17
N HIS A 276 -17.53 -4.40 -18.04
CA HIS A 276 -16.25 -3.74 -18.25
C HIS A 276 -16.43 -2.23 -18.47
N TRP A 277 -15.36 -1.46 -18.27
CA TRP A 277 -15.34 -0.03 -18.53
C TRP A 277 -15.41 0.26 -20.02
N ASN A 278 -16.14 1.32 -20.40
CA ASN A 278 -16.02 1.94 -21.70
C ASN A 278 -15.16 3.21 -21.59
N ASN A 279 -13.94 3.14 -22.09
CA ASN A 279 -12.97 4.22 -22.00
C ASN A 279 -13.00 5.17 -23.21
N GLU A 280 -13.83 4.90 -24.22
CA GLU A 280 -14.07 5.82 -25.36
C GLU A 280 -15.05 6.95 -24.99
N ALA A 281 -15.82 6.77 -23.92
CA ALA A 281 -16.79 7.74 -23.40
C ALA A 281 -16.18 8.63 -22.30
N GLU A 282 -17.00 9.44 -21.63
CA GLU A 282 -16.50 10.31 -20.56
C GLU A 282 -15.85 9.52 -19.41
N PRO A 283 -14.79 10.06 -18.79
CA PRO A 283 -14.11 9.39 -17.70
C PRO A 283 -14.98 9.19 -16.46
N LEU A 284 -14.65 8.15 -15.68
CA LEU A 284 -15.23 7.93 -14.36
C LEU A 284 -15.11 9.22 -13.53
N THR A 285 -16.26 9.68 -13.06
CA THR A 285 -16.38 10.90 -12.28
C THR A 285 -17.00 10.58 -10.92
N VAL A 286 -16.42 11.08 -9.84
CA VAL A 286 -16.94 10.96 -8.47
C VAL A 286 -17.25 12.35 -7.93
N TRP A 287 -18.47 12.51 -7.41
CA TRP A 287 -18.91 13.71 -6.72
C TRP A 287 -19.14 13.41 -5.24
N LEU A 288 -18.54 14.22 -4.37
CA LEU A 288 -18.72 14.14 -2.94
C LEU A 288 -19.73 15.20 -2.48
N LYS A 289 -20.74 14.75 -1.73
CA LYS A 289 -21.70 15.66 -1.11
C LYS A 289 -21.04 16.32 0.09
N SER A 290 -21.27 17.62 0.27
CA SER A 290 -20.83 18.33 1.47
C SER A 290 -21.38 17.63 2.72
N SER A 291 -20.50 17.25 3.65
CA SER A 291 -20.90 16.67 4.93
C SER A 291 -20.64 17.66 6.05
N LYS A 292 -21.59 17.78 6.98
CA LYS A 292 -21.45 18.70 8.12
C LYS A 292 -20.26 18.28 8.99
N GLY A 293 -19.33 19.21 9.22
CA GLY A 293 -18.15 18.95 10.04
C GLY A 293 -16.93 18.43 9.29
N TRP A 294 -16.99 18.24 7.97
CA TRP A 294 -15.80 17.88 7.18
C TRP A 294 -15.62 18.84 6.00
N GLY A 295 -14.41 19.35 5.84
CA GLY A 295 -13.96 20.02 4.62
C GLY A 295 -13.31 19.00 3.70
N SER A 296 -13.86 18.84 2.48
CA SER A 296 -13.13 18.13 1.42
C SER A 296 -12.28 19.11 0.63
N GLN A 297 -11.02 18.76 0.39
CA GLN A 297 -10.16 19.53 -0.53
C GLN A 297 -10.65 19.44 -1.99
N ARG A 298 -11.39 18.37 -2.34
CA ARG A 298 -11.92 18.11 -3.68
C ARG A 298 -13.33 17.51 -3.59
N VAL A 299 -14.34 18.22 -4.08
CA VAL A 299 -15.71 17.70 -4.18
C VAL A 299 -15.96 16.94 -5.50
N PHE A 300 -15.06 17.12 -6.46
CA PHE A 300 -15.11 16.51 -7.78
C PHE A 300 -13.78 15.78 -8.03
N LEU A 301 -13.86 14.52 -8.41
CA LEU A 301 -12.73 13.65 -8.71
C LEU A 301 -12.98 12.96 -10.05
N GLN A 302 -11.93 12.80 -10.83
CA GLN A 302 -11.99 12.06 -12.09
C GLN A 302 -10.84 11.06 -12.16
N PHE A 303 -11.13 9.89 -12.71
CA PHE A 303 -10.12 8.93 -13.11
C PHE A 303 -9.95 9.05 -14.63
N PRO A 304 -8.81 9.55 -15.15
CA PRO A 304 -8.59 9.65 -16.59
C PRO A 304 -8.68 8.29 -17.27
N ASN A 305 -9.33 8.24 -18.42
CA ASN A 305 -9.46 6.98 -19.15
C ASN A 305 -8.07 6.46 -19.59
N PRO A 306 -7.79 5.16 -19.39
CA PRO A 306 -6.59 4.55 -19.95
C PRO A 306 -6.66 4.53 -21.48
N PRO A 307 -5.53 4.33 -22.16
CA PRO A 307 -5.48 4.29 -23.63
C PRO A 307 -6.22 3.09 -24.25
N MET A 308 -6.54 2.06 -23.46
CA MET A 308 -7.31 0.90 -23.92
C MET A 308 -8.79 1.28 -24.08
N VAL A 309 -9.45 0.81 -25.14
CA VAL A 309 -10.88 1.09 -25.44
C VAL A 309 -11.82 0.54 -24.35
N THR A 310 -11.58 -0.67 -23.89
CA THR A 310 -12.28 -1.29 -22.76
C THR A 310 -11.30 -2.05 -21.88
N ASP A 311 -11.63 -2.19 -20.60
CA ASP A 311 -10.93 -3.07 -19.68
C ASP A 311 -11.76 -3.35 -18.42
N GLN A 312 -11.30 -4.31 -17.62
CA GLN A 312 -11.90 -4.71 -16.34
C GLN A 312 -11.05 -4.26 -15.13
N SER A 313 -10.00 -3.49 -15.37
CA SER A 313 -9.06 -3.09 -14.33
C SER A 313 -9.75 -2.15 -13.34
N PRO A 314 -9.42 -2.24 -12.05
CA PRO A 314 -9.97 -1.32 -11.08
C PRO A 314 -9.64 0.13 -11.36
N ARG A 315 -10.54 1.00 -10.90
CA ARG A 315 -10.31 2.44 -10.85
C ARG A 315 -10.12 2.85 -9.40
N SER A 316 -8.96 3.40 -9.09
CA SER A 316 -8.60 3.86 -7.74
C SER A 316 -8.55 5.38 -7.71
N LEU A 317 -9.28 5.97 -6.78
CA LEU A 317 -9.33 7.40 -6.53
C LEU A 317 -8.99 7.64 -5.08
N GLU A 318 -8.16 8.65 -4.84
CA GLU A 318 -7.74 8.98 -3.48
C GLU A 318 -7.96 10.46 -3.19
N PHE A 319 -8.47 10.74 -2.00
CA PHE A 319 -8.73 12.10 -1.58
C PHE A 319 -8.62 12.23 -0.06
N GLU A 320 -8.48 13.48 0.38
CA GLU A 320 -8.33 13.82 1.78
C GLU A 320 -9.50 14.68 2.24
N ILE A 321 -9.98 14.38 3.45
CA ILE A 321 -10.95 15.19 4.17
C ILE A 321 -10.36 15.62 5.52
N VAL A 322 -10.74 16.81 5.97
CA VAL A 322 -10.28 17.39 7.23
C VAL A 322 -11.49 17.76 8.07
N GLN A 323 -11.48 17.42 9.36
CA GLN A 323 -12.59 17.73 10.24
C GLN A 323 -12.59 19.23 10.60
N ASN A 324 -13.70 19.89 10.34
CA ASN A 324 -13.94 21.29 10.69
C ASN A 324 -14.67 21.39 12.03
N MET A 325 -14.48 22.50 12.75
CA MET A 325 -15.23 22.76 13.98
C MET A 325 -16.73 22.90 13.67
N GLY A 326 -17.56 22.02 14.23
CA GLY A 326 -19.03 22.17 14.19
C GLY A 326 -19.84 21.00 13.61
N GLY A 327 -19.28 19.80 13.42
CA GLY A 327 -20.08 18.63 13.05
C GLY A 327 -19.45 17.29 13.38
N ASN A 328 -20.29 16.33 13.78
CA ASN A 328 -19.94 14.94 14.08
C ASN A 328 -20.52 13.99 13.03
N SER A 329 -20.46 14.35 11.74
CA SER A 329 -20.89 13.40 10.70
C SER A 329 -19.94 12.21 10.70
N HIS A 330 -20.51 11.03 10.95
CA HIS A 330 -19.83 9.75 10.82
C HIS A 330 -19.97 9.16 9.40
N GLU A 331 -20.58 9.91 8.49
CA GLU A 331 -20.80 9.47 7.11
C GLU A 331 -20.31 10.52 6.12
N LEU A 332 -19.63 10.06 5.07
CA LEU A 332 -19.39 10.80 3.85
C LEU A 332 -20.23 10.18 2.74
N LYS A 333 -21.04 11.01 2.06
CA LYS A 333 -21.91 10.58 0.96
C LYS A 333 -21.38 11.11 -0.35
N GLY A 334 -21.53 10.33 -1.40
CA GLY A 334 -21.15 10.72 -2.74
C GLY A 334 -21.86 9.88 -3.78
N TYR A 335 -21.50 10.11 -5.04
CA TYR A 335 -21.91 9.24 -6.12
C TYR A 335 -20.84 9.18 -7.21
N ALA A 336 -20.79 8.06 -7.90
CA ALA A 336 -19.98 7.85 -9.08
C ALA A 336 -20.86 7.93 -10.35
N LEU A 337 -20.31 8.48 -11.42
CA LEU A 337 -20.86 8.50 -12.76
C LEU A 337 -19.87 7.82 -13.70
N TYR A 338 -20.33 6.83 -14.45
CA TYR A 338 -19.46 6.02 -15.29
C TYR A 338 -20.18 5.43 -16.49
N ASN A 339 -19.36 5.08 -17.48
CA ASN A 339 -19.75 4.36 -18.68
C ASN A 339 -19.26 2.91 -18.57
N ILE A 340 -20.19 1.96 -18.68
CA ILE A 340 -19.92 0.52 -18.64
C ILE A 340 -20.61 -0.17 -19.80
N CYS A 341 -20.08 -1.30 -20.25
CA CYS A 341 -20.78 -2.17 -21.19
C CYS A 341 -20.93 -3.57 -20.60
N GLU A 342 -22.06 -4.21 -20.93
CA GLU A 342 -22.30 -5.61 -20.65
C GLU A 342 -21.80 -6.46 -21.82
N GLU A 343 -20.96 -7.47 -21.59
CA GLU A 343 -20.51 -8.36 -22.68
C GLU A 343 -21.65 -9.18 -23.27
N ILE A 344 -22.64 -9.58 -22.46
CA ILE A 344 -23.69 -10.53 -22.86
C ILE A 344 -24.61 -9.94 -23.93
N ASN A 345 -25.00 -8.67 -23.78
CA ASN A 345 -25.92 -7.99 -24.70
C ASN A 345 -25.24 -6.89 -25.53
N GLY A 346 -23.93 -6.65 -25.33
CA GLY A 346 -23.16 -5.59 -25.98
C GLY A 346 -23.65 -4.17 -25.69
N THR A 347 -24.51 -3.98 -24.68
CA THR A 347 -25.15 -2.70 -24.41
C THR A 347 -24.27 -1.85 -23.49
N CYS A 348 -23.91 -0.66 -23.95
CA CYS A 348 -23.20 0.32 -23.15
C CYS A 348 -24.17 1.28 -22.46
N LEU A 349 -23.92 1.56 -21.19
CA LEU A 349 -24.80 2.29 -20.30
C LEU A 349 -24.02 3.38 -19.56
N TYR A 350 -24.61 4.58 -19.52
CA TYR A 350 -24.20 5.62 -18.58
C TYR A 350 -25.01 5.48 -17.29
N ARG A 351 -24.32 5.40 -16.16
CA ARG A 351 -24.94 5.07 -14.87
C ARG A 351 -24.41 5.93 -13.73
N ARG A 352 -25.27 6.05 -12.71
CA ARG A 352 -24.98 6.66 -11.42
C ARG A 352 -25.01 5.61 -10.32
N GLN A 353 -24.02 5.60 -9.44
CA GLN A 353 -24.07 4.80 -8.22
C GLN A 353 -23.80 5.67 -7.00
N ASP A 354 -24.81 5.84 -6.16
CA ASP A 354 -24.66 6.52 -4.87
C ASP A 354 -23.91 5.61 -3.90
N PHE A 355 -23.03 6.18 -3.08
CA PHE A 355 -22.29 5.45 -2.05
C PHE A 355 -22.22 6.23 -0.74
N THR A 356 -22.00 5.50 0.35
CA THR A 356 -21.78 6.05 1.69
C THR A 356 -20.54 5.40 2.30
N ILE A 357 -19.63 6.23 2.79
CA ILE A 357 -18.41 5.82 3.48
C ILE A 357 -18.61 6.12 4.97
N GLN A 358 -18.44 5.09 5.80
CA GLN A 358 -18.52 5.22 7.26
C GLN A 358 -17.18 5.72 7.78
N LEU A 359 -17.16 6.95 8.29
CA LEU A 359 -15.97 7.62 8.79
C LEU A 359 -15.69 7.16 10.22
N THR A 360 -14.50 6.61 10.44
CA THR A 360 -13.94 6.43 11.78
C THR A 360 -13.56 7.79 12.35
N ARG A 361 -13.54 7.91 13.69
CA ARG A 361 -13.00 9.13 14.31
C ARG A 361 -11.52 9.27 13.93
N PRO A 362 -11.06 10.48 13.58
CA PRO A 362 -9.66 10.72 13.27
C PRO A 362 -8.77 10.52 14.50
#